data_AF-A0AAV0ENR8-F1
#
_entry.id   AF-A0AAV0ENR8-F1
#
_cell.length_a   1.000
_cell.length_b   1.000
_cell.length_c   1.000
_cell.angle_alpha   90.00
_cell.angle_beta   90.00
_cell.angle_gamma   90.00
#
_symmetry.space_group_name_H-M   'P 1'
#
loop_
_entity.id
_entity.type
_entity.pdbx_description
1 polymer ?
#
loop_
_entity_poly.entity_id
_entity_poly.type
_entity_poly.pdbx_seq_one_letter_code
_entity_poly.pdbx_strand_id
1 'polypeptide(L)'
;MFFVILYILKIVGTDGQQTCVGLVIRNPKTGRISVAHIIYSYIVEVGLTQMLSSIGDEESDDILDVHIIGGYNTSPQQNCRTWDGTSTFICLKTVEVLWKSNKRFNIQTMYILNDNTIYDEEGNAYPFLKGFLVETGNGSIFPATFHETTKGPDEYIRRIRERACLRDPNWDNRLLETYDIESDQFTIAYVSRGKRYLKYIESLRNQSDEELCNTYLTVPIPMTPHNIFVIRRDLEKLFQVPNWEEVFPFRRPRTFFRSIDGGWAMRTSEHNQILKRTANRVCQGRYNIQ
;
A
#
# COMPACT_ATOMS: atom_id res chain seq x y z
N MET A 1 1.80 -1.28 0.08
CA MET A 1 0.42 -1.46 0.59
C MET A 1 -0.50 -1.90 -0.54
N PHE A 2 -1.51 -2.73 -0.28
CA PHE A 2 -2.35 -3.36 -1.31
C PHE A 2 -3.85 -3.11 -1.09
N PHE A 3 -4.57 -2.87 -2.18
CA PHE A 3 -6.01 -2.63 -2.22
C PHE A 3 -6.65 -3.47 -3.35
N VAL A 4 -7.67 -4.26 -3.04
CA VAL A 4 -8.52 -4.96 -4.04
C VAL A 4 -9.88 -4.30 -4.05
N ILE A 5 -10.34 -3.76 -5.18
CA ILE A 5 -11.55 -2.95 -5.23
C ILE A 5 -12.41 -3.32 -6.45
N LEU A 6 -13.71 -3.44 -6.25
CA LEU A 6 -14.73 -3.10 -7.24
C LEU A 6 -15.63 -1.97 -6.71
N TYR A 7 -16.34 -1.34 -7.64
CA TYR A 7 -17.62 -0.60 -7.57
C TYR A 7 -18.09 0.21 -6.35
N ILE A 8 -17.70 -0.05 -5.09
CA ILE A 8 -18.15 0.69 -3.91
C ILE A 8 -17.27 1.93 -3.66
N LEU A 9 -15.96 1.83 -3.91
CA LEU A 9 -15.05 2.98 -3.92
C LEU A 9 -15.08 3.62 -5.30
N LYS A 10 -15.35 4.92 -5.39
CA LYS A 10 -15.24 5.65 -6.67
C LYS A 10 -13.80 5.80 -7.13
N ILE A 11 -12.87 5.88 -6.18
CA ILE A 11 -11.44 6.09 -6.42
C ILE A 11 -10.59 5.24 -5.49
N VAL A 12 -9.41 4.87 -5.97
CA VAL A 12 -8.32 4.28 -5.19
C VAL A 12 -7.01 4.89 -5.63
N GLY A 13 -6.05 5.03 -4.74
CA GLY A 13 -4.75 5.46 -5.16
C GLY A 13 -3.69 5.29 -4.10
N THR A 14 -2.50 5.69 -4.47
CA THR A 14 -1.36 5.75 -3.59
C THR A 14 -0.48 6.94 -3.97
N ASP A 15 0.20 7.50 -2.98
CA ASP A 15 1.22 8.52 -3.17
C ASP A 15 2.48 8.21 -2.34
N GLY A 16 3.38 9.18 -2.26
CA GLY A 16 4.65 9.05 -1.54
C GLY A 16 5.68 8.16 -2.24
N GLN A 17 5.49 7.86 -3.52
CA GLN A 17 6.37 6.99 -4.26
C GLN A 17 7.75 7.64 -4.45
N GLN A 18 8.79 6.87 -4.12
CA GLN A 18 10.18 7.17 -4.44
C GLN A 18 10.66 6.13 -5.47
N THR A 19 11.36 5.09 -5.02
CA THR A 19 11.84 3.98 -5.87
C THR A 19 10.79 2.88 -6.13
N CYS A 20 9.76 2.86 -5.31
CA CYS A 20 8.66 1.91 -5.35
C CYS A 20 7.80 2.11 -6.61
N VAL A 21 7.13 1.03 -7.01
CA VAL A 21 6.32 0.96 -8.22
C VAL A 21 4.87 0.67 -7.85
N GLY A 22 3.97 1.41 -8.48
CA GLY A 22 2.54 1.18 -8.47
C GLY A 22 2.15 0.23 -9.59
N LEU A 23 1.37 -0.79 -9.25
CA LEU A 23 0.82 -1.74 -10.18
C LEU A 23 -0.70 -1.73 -10.06
N VAL A 24 -1.38 -1.58 -11.19
CA VAL A 24 -2.84 -1.65 -11.30
C VAL A 24 -3.19 -2.74 -12.28
N ILE A 25 -4.09 -3.64 -11.90
CA ILE A 25 -4.61 -4.68 -12.78
C ILE A 25 -6.12 -4.64 -12.73
N ARG A 26 -6.75 -4.50 -13.90
CA ARG A 26 -8.21 -4.40 -14.03
C ARG A 26 -8.71 -5.46 -15.00
N ASN A 27 -9.79 -6.14 -14.62
CA ASN A 27 -10.58 -6.92 -15.56
C ASN A 27 -11.67 -5.99 -16.14
N PRO A 28 -11.59 -5.58 -17.41
CA PRO A 28 -12.55 -4.67 -18.00
C PRO A 28 -13.95 -5.25 -18.15
N LYS A 29 -14.08 -6.59 -18.22
CA LYS A 29 -15.38 -7.26 -18.33
C LYS A 29 -16.14 -7.27 -17.01
N THR A 30 -15.45 -7.51 -15.90
CA THR A 30 -16.07 -7.59 -14.57
C THR A 30 -16.03 -6.27 -13.81
N GLY A 31 -15.19 -5.32 -14.25
CA GLY A 31 -14.92 -4.07 -13.54
C GLY A 31 -14.07 -4.27 -12.27
N ARG A 32 -13.52 -5.47 -12.04
CA ARG A 32 -12.62 -5.75 -10.92
C ARG A 32 -11.29 -5.04 -11.10
N ILE A 33 -10.81 -4.36 -10.07
CA ILE A 33 -9.51 -3.70 -10.06
C ILE A 33 -8.70 -4.06 -8.81
N SER A 34 -7.41 -4.25 -8.99
CA SER A 34 -6.45 -4.50 -7.93
C SER A 34 -5.32 -3.50 -8.04
N VAL A 35 -4.94 -2.87 -6.93
CA VAL A 35 -3.92 -1.81 -6.86
C VAL A 35 -2.89 -2.16 -5.79
N ALA A 36 -1.64 -2.24 -6.21
CA ALA A 36 -0.50 -2.50 -5.34
C ALA A 36 0.51 -1.36 -5.39
N HIS A 37 1.07 -1.05 -4.22
CA HIS A 37 2.27 -0.25 -4.07
C HIS A 37 3.40 -1.19 -3.63
N ILE A 38 4.31 -1.49 -4.57
CA ILE A 38 5.40 -2.47 -4.46
C ILE A 38 6.71 -1.76 -4.13
N ILE A 39 7.36 -2.20 -3.05
CA ILE A 39 8.58 -1.57 -2.52
C ILE A 39 9.83 -2.43 -2.77
N TYR A 40 9.66 -3.74 -2.94
CA TYR A 40 10.77 -4.68 -3.11
C TYR A 40 10.50 -5.67 -4.24
N SER A 41 11.53 -5.97 -5.02
CA SER A 41 11.45 -6.86 -6.18
C SER A 41 11.07 -8.30 -5.81
N TYR A 42 11.54 -8.80 -4.66
CA TYR A 42 11.24 -10.16 -4.22
C TYR A 42 9.75 -10.40 -3.86
N ILE A 43 8.97 -9.33 -3.66
CA ILE A 43 7.52 -9.41 -3.38
C ILE A 43 6.71 -9.53 -4.68
N VAL A 44 7.26 -9.09 -5.81
CA VAL A 44 6.51 -8.91 -7.07
C VAL A 44 5.79 -10.18 -7.52
N GLU A 45 6.44 -11.34 -7.42
CA GLU A 45 5.90 -12.59 -7.94
C GLU A 45 4.67 -13.06 -7.15
N VAL A 46 4.82 -13.25 -5.84
CA VAL A 46 3.70 -13.58 -4.93
C VAL A 46 2.65 -12.47 -4.95
N GLY A 47 3.09 -11.22 -4.99
CA GLY A 47 2.23 -10.06 -5.06
C GLY A 47 1.31 -10.11 -6.27
N LEU A 48 1.85 -10.37 -7.46
CA LEU A 48 1.05 -10.50 -8.68
C LEU A 48 0.04 -11.63 -8.55
N THR A 49 0.43 -12.79 -8.04
CA THR A 49 -0.50 -13.91 -7.78
C THR A 49 -1.66 -13.47 -6.87
N GLN A 50 -1.38 -12.73 -5.78
CA GLN A 50 -2.41 -12.17 -4.91
C GLN A 50 -3.33 -11.18 -5.66
N MET A 51 -2.76 -10.33 -6.53
CA MET A 51 -3.56 -9.41 -7.36
C MET A 51 -4.48 -10.18 -8.30
N LEU A 52 -3.97 -11.18 -9.01
CA LEU A 52 -4.72 -11.96 -9.99
C LEU A 52 -5.85 -12.77 -9.33
N SER A 53 -5.58 -13.38 -8.18
CA SER A 53 -6.59 -14.12 -7.39
C SER A 53 -7.76 -13.21 -6.96
N SER A 54 -7.51 -11.91 -6.86
CA SER A 54 -8.48 -10.93 -6.37
C SER A 54 -9.40 -10.35 -7.45
N ILE A 55 -9.04 -10.49 -8.74
CA ILE A 55 -9.74 -9.84 -9.87
C ILE A 55 -10.63 -10.78 -10.69
N GLY A 56 -10.58 -12.09 -10.50
CA GLY A 56 -11.44 -12.99 -11.25
C GLY A 56 -10.99 -14.44 -11.25
N ASP A 57 -11.70 -15.22 -12.06
CA ASP A 57 -11.51 -16.65 -12.21
C ASP A 57 -10.15 -16.99 -12.82
N GLU A 58 -9.43 -17.92 -12.20
CA GLU A 58 -8.16 -18.44 -12.69
C GLU A 58 -8.30 -19.11 -14.06
N GLU A 59 -9.49 -19.63 -14.40
CA GLU A 59 -9.76 -20.27 -15.70
C GLU A 59 -10.20 -19.28 -16.79
N SER A 60 -10.48 -18.03 -16.45
CA SER A 60 -10.92 -17.04 -17.44
C SER A 60 -9.79 -16.61 -18.39
N ASP A 61 -10.09 -16.60 -19.70
CA ASP A 61 -9.27 -16.08 -20.79
C ASP A 61 -9.42 -14.56 -21.01
N ASP A 62 -9.93 -13.85 -20.00
CA ASP A 62 -10.07 -12.39 -20.05
C ASP A 62 -8.71 -11.70 -20.27
N ILE A 63 -8.74 -10.65 -21.10
CA ILE A 63 -7.61 -9.75 -21.26
C ILE A 63 -7.68 -8.70 -20.16
N LEU A 64 -6.65 -8.63 -19.34
CA LEU A 64 -6.56 -7.75 -18.18
C LEU A 64 -5.80 -6.47 -18.53
N ASP A 65 -6.36 -5.32 -18.21
CA ASP A 65 -5.70 -4.04 -18.34
C ASP A 65 -4.65 -3.88 -17.23
N VAL A 66 -3.45 -3.46 -17.60
CA VAL A 66 -2.34 -3.26 -16.66
C VAL A 66 -1.77 -1.84 -16.77
N HIS A 67 -1.56 -1.21 -15.62
CA HIS A 67 -0.81 0.03 -15.51
C HIS A 67 0.36 -0.13 -14.55
N ILE A 68 1.54 0.29 -14.97
CA ILE A 68 2.79 0.27 -14.20
C ILE A 68 3.29 1.71 -14.10
N ILE A 69 3.32 2.29 -12.89
CA ILE A 69 3.67 3.70 -12.67
C ILE A 69 4.63 3.83 -11.51
N GLY A 70 5.62 4.70 -11.63
CA GLY A 70 6.54 4.99 -10.55
C GLY A 70 7.89 4.33 -10.76
N GLY A 71 8.71 4.31 -9.72
CA GLY A 71 10.13 4.08 -9.89
C GLY A 71 10.79 5.19 -10.73
N TYR A 72 12.07 5.37 -10.54
CA TYR A 72 12.90 6.29 -11.32
C TYR A 72 14.33 5.75 -11.32
N ASN A 73 15.18 6.22 -12.23
CA ASN A 73 16.59 5.84 -12.22
C ASN A 73 17.28 6.54 -11.04
N THR A 74 17.93 5.77 -10.19
CA THR A 74 18.61 6.35 -9.03
C THR A 74 20.00 6.89 -9.40
N SER A 75 20.53 6.49 -10.57
CA SER A 75 21.79 6.97 -11.10
C SER A 75 21.75 8.49 -11.34
N PRO A 76 22.82 9.21 -10.98
CA PRO A 76 23.03 10.57 -11.44
C PRO A 76 23.00 10.65 -12.97
N GLN A 77 22.64 11.81 -13.53
CA GLN A 77 22.45 12.01 -14.97
C GLN A 77 23.65 11.57 -15.82
N GLN A 78 24.87 11.76 -15.29
CA GLN A 78 26.13 11.42 -15.95
C GLN A 78 26.37 9.90 -16.07
N ASN A 79 25.64 9.09 -15.30
CA ASN A 79 25.73 7.63 -15.27
C ASN A 79 24.43 6.96 -15.77
N CYS A 80 23.65 7.62 -16.62
CA CYS A 80 22.33 7.17 -17.11
C CYS A 80 22.28 5.80 -17.80
N ARG A 81 23.43 5.12 -17.98
CA ARG A 81 23.56 3.78 -18.57
C ARG A 81 23.86 2.68 -17.56
N THR A 82 24.10 3.01 -16.28
CA THR A 82 24.25 2.00 -15.23
C THR A 82 22.87 1.63 -14.68
N TRP A 83 22.47 0.38 -14.86
CA TRP A 83 21.28 -0.19 -14.20
C TRP A 83 21.52 -0.22 -12.70
N ASP A 84 21.14 0.84 -12.02
CA ASP A 84 21.31 0.95 -10.59
C ASP A 84 19.95 1.02 -9.89
N GLY A 85 19.91 0.38 -8.73
CA GLY A 85 18.89 0.69 -7.75
C GLY A 85 17.62 -0.13 -7.79
N THR A 86 16.92 0.02 -6.67
CA THR A 86 15.73 -0.72 -6.26
C THR A 86 14.60 -0.64 -7.30
N SER A 87 14.38 0.53 -7.94
CA SER A 87 13.32 0.74 -8.94
C SER A 87 13.47 -0.19 -10.14
N THR A 88 14.69 -0.29 -10.68
CA THR A 88 15.03 -1.11 -11.85
C THR A 88 14.67 -2.56 -11.61
N PHE A 89 15.07 -3.12 -10.46
CA PHE A 89 14.78 -4.51 -10.14
C PHE A 89 13.29 -4.79 -9.96
N ILE A 90 12.53 -3.85 -9.39
CA ILE A 90 11.08 -3.99 -9.28
C ILE A 90 10.44 -3.98 -10.67
N CYS A 91 10.83 -3.03 -11.52
CA CYS A 91 10.30 -2.89 -12.88
C CYS A 91 10.58 -4.13 -13.74
N LEU A 92 11.85 -4.57 -13.77
CA LEU A 92 12.26 -5.76 -14.52
C LEU A 92 11.52 -7.01 -14.03
N LYS A 93 11.47 -7.22 -12.71
CA LYS A 93 10.75 -8.36 -12.15
C LYS A 93 9.25 -8.29 -12.44
N THR A 94 8.66 -7.10 -12.45
CA THR A 94 7.23 -6.93 -12.78
C THR A 94 6.95 -7.34 -14.22
N VAL A 95 7.75 -6.85 -15.18
CA VAL A 95 7.63 -7.23 -16.59
C VAL A 95 7.89 -8.73 -16.78
N GLU A 96 8.91 -9.27 -16.12
CA GLU A 96 9.25 -10.69 -16.18
C GLU A 96 8.09 -11.58 -15.71
N VAL A 97 7.48 -11.27 -14.57
CA VAL A 97 6.38 -12.07 -14.00
C VAL A 97 5.11 -11.92 -14.84
N LEU A 98 4.80 -10.72 -15.35
CA LEU A 98 3.69 -10.52 -16.30
C LEU A 98 3.89 -11.35 -17.58
N TRP A 99 5.11 -11.38 -18.12
CA TRP A 99 5.45 -12.15 -19.32
C TRP A 99 5.33 -13.66 -19.11
N LYS A 100 5.71 -14.15 -17.92
CA LYS A 100 5.66 -15.59 -17.57
C LYS A 100 4.26 -16.08 -17.19
N SER A 101 3.35 -15.18 -16.88
CA SER A 101 1.98 -15.53 -16.50
C SER A 101 1.22 -16.10 -17.70
N ASN A 102 0.30 -17.04 -17.43
CA ASN A 102 -0.60 -17.62 -18.44
C ASN A 102 -1.79 -16.69 -18.79
N LYS A 103 -1.98 -15.60 -18.04
CA LYS A 103 -3.02 -14.61 -18.31
C LYS A 103 -2.61 -13.68 -19.45
N ARG A 104 -3.61 -13.13 -20.14
CA ARG A 104 -3.41 -12.14 -21.20
C ARG A 104 -3.49 -10.74 -20.60
N PHE A 105 -2.50 -9.91 -20.90
CA PHE A 105 -2.43 -8.53 -20.42
C PHE A 105 -2.44 -7.54 -21.58
N ASN A 106 -3.17 -6.46 -21.41
CA ASN A 106 -3.08 -5.27 -22.25
C ASN A 106 -2.40 -4.16 -21.43
N ILE A 107 -1.17 -3.79 -21.82
CA ILE A 107 -0.43 -2.74 -21.13
C ILE A 107 -1.01 -1.39 -21.55
N GLN A 108 -1.82 -0.79 -20.67
CA GLN A 108 -2.46 0.50 -20.90
C GLN A 108 -1.53 1.66 -20.59
N THR A 109 -0.67 1.51 -19.58
CA THR A 109 0.27 2.54 -19.16
C THR A 109 1.53 1.89 -18.61
N MET A 110 2.68 2.35 -19.09
CA MET A 110 3.99 2.02 -18.55
C MET A 110 4.77 3.34 -18.43
N TYR A 111 4.79 3.91 -17.23
CA TYR A 111 5.43 5.20 -16.94
C TYR A 111 6.38 5.02 -15.76
N ILE A 112 7.55 4.45 -16.06
CA ILE A 112 8.52 3.97 -15.08
C ILE A 112 9.93 4.37 -15.48
N LEU A 113 10.87 4.33 -14.53
CA LEU A 113 12.30 4.54 -14.77
C LEU A 113 12.55 5.84 -15.54
N ASN A 114 13.19 5.77 -16.73
CA ASN A 114 13.51 6.93 -17.57
C ASN A 114 12.31 7.86 -17.77
N ASP A 115 11.13 7.30 -18.07
CA ASP A 115 9.93 8.10 -18.34
C ASP A 115 9.47 8.87 -17.11
N ASN A 116 9.77 8.37 -15.91
CA ASN A 116 9.42 8.99 -14.64
C ASN A 116 10.62 9.68 -13.95
N THR A 117 11.76 9.82 -14.62
CA THR A 117 12.97 10.42 -14.03
C THR A 117 13.13 11.87 -14.45
N ILE A 118 13.30 12.76 -13.47
CA ILE A 118 13.74 14.14 -13.66
C ILE A 118 15.04 14.36 -12.87
N TYR A 119 15.81 15.37 -13.25
CA TYR A 119 17.05 15.73 -12.56
C TYR A 119 16.95 17.16 -12.03
N ASP A 120 17.51 17.41 -10.85
CA ASP A 120 17.69 18.77 -10.33
C ASP A 120 18.92 19.45 -10.97
N GLU A 121 19.18 20.71 -10.57
CA GLU A 121 20.31 21.50 -11.06
C GLU A 121 21.68 20.89 -10.70
N GLU A 122 21.73 20.07 -9.66
CA GLU A 122 22.93 19.37 -9.20
C GLU A 122 23.12 18.01 -9.91
N GLY A 123 22.16 17.61 -10.75
CA GLY A 123 22.17 16.35 -11.49
C GLY A 123 21.68 15.14 -10.68
N ASN A 124 21.07 15.36 -9.52
CA ASN A 124 20.45 14.30 -8.71
C ASN A 124 19.11 13.90 -9.33
N ALA A 125 18.84 12.59 -9.36
CA ALA A 125 17.62 12.05 -9.95
C ALA A 125 16.45 12.04 -8.95
N TYR A 126 15.24 12.33 -9.44
CA TYR A 126 13.99 12.26 -8.69
C TYR A 126 12.84 11.71 -9.53
N PRO A 127 11.83 11.11 -8.88
CA PRO A 127 10.60 10.73 -9.57
C PRO A 127 9.75 11.97 -9.90
N PHE A 128 9.28 12.07 -11.14
CA PHE A 128 8.33 13.08 -11.59
C PHE A 128 6.94 12.84 -10.98
N LEU A 129 6.39 11.64 -11.20
CA LEU A 129 5.17 11.18 -10.55
C LEU A 129 5.51 10.46 -9.25
N LYS A 130 4.92 10.94 -8.16
CA LYS A 130 5.04 10.37 -6.81
C LYS A 130 3.75 9.70 -6.33
N GLY A 131 2.74 9.63 -7.17
CA GLY A 131 1.45 9.07 -6.83
C GLY A 131 0.46 9.13 -7.97
N PHE A 132 -0.58 8.31 -7.84
CA PHE A 132 -1.67 8.24 -8.79
C PHE A 132 -2.97 7.85 -8.09
N LEU A 133 -4.08 8.17 -8.73
CA LEU A 133 -5.39 7.65 -8.42
C LEU A 133 -5.94 6.93 -9.64
N VAL A 134 -6.84 5.98 -9.39
CA VAL A 134 -7.59 5.23 -10.39
C VAL A 134 -9.07 5.39 -10.10
N GLU A 135 -9.82 5.79 -11.11
CA GLU A 135 -11.27 5.72 -11.12
C GLU A 135 -11.70 4.27 -11.34
N THR A 136 -12.41 3.70 -10.37
CA THR A 136 -12.72 2.26 -10.38
C THR A 136 -13.77 1.90 -11.44
N GLY A 137 -14.65 2.84 -11.79
CA GLY A 137 -15.73 2.61 -12.75
C GLY A 137 -15.26 2.38 -14.18
N ASN A 138 -14.19 3.07 -14.60
CA ASN A 138 -13.66 3.03 -15.97
C ASN A 138 -12.20 2.57 -16.05
N GLY A 139 -11.46 2.55 -14.95
CA GLY A 139 -10.03 2.24 -14.91
C GLY A 139 -9.12 3.41 -15.30
N SER A 140 -9.65 4.63 -15.45
CA SER A 140 -8.85 5.80 -15.80
C SER A 140 -7.88 6.16 -14.68
N ILE A 141 -6.64 6.49 -15.06
CA ILE A 141 -5.55 6.76 -14.12
C ILE A 141 -5.06 8.20 -14.24
N PHE A 142 -4.82 8.84 -13.11
CA PHE A 142 -4.41 10.24 -13.05
C PHE A 142 -3.30 10.44 -12.01
N PRO A 143 -2.30 11.31 -12.28
CA PRO A 143 -1.39 11.78 -11.23
C PRO A 143 -2.16 12.31 -10.02
N ALA A 144 -1.72 11.93 -8.81
CA ALA A 144 -2.42 12.34 -7.59
C ALA A 144 -1.48 12.47 -6.39
N THR A 145 -1.90 13.30 -5.43
CA THR A 145 -1.33 13.39 -4.09
C THR A 145 -2.48 13.44 -3.09
N PHE A 146 -2.35 12.76 -1.96
CA PHE A 146 -3.41 12.64 -0.97
C PHE A 146 -3.06 13.45 0.26
N HIS A 147 -4.03 14.21 0.77
CA HIS A 147 -3.85 14.91 2.04
C HIS A 147 -3.77 13.91 3.19
N GLU A 148 -3.00 14.22 4.24
CA GLU A 148 -2.78 13.30 5.37
C GLU A 148 -4.08 12.81 6.02
N THR A 149 -5.10 13.67 6.06
CA THR A 149 -6.43 13.34 6.62
C THR A 149 -7.23 12.35 5.76
N THR A 150 -6.85 12.11 4.50
CA THR A 150 -7.56 11.21 3.59
C THR A 150 -6.89 9.84 3.45
N LYS A 151 -5.72 9.65 4.07
CA LYS A 151 -4.94 8.39 3.99
C LYS A 151 -5.46 7.29 4.94
N GLY A 152 -6.49 7.58 5.72
CA GLY A 152 -7.11 6.66 6.67
C GLY A 152 -7.74 5.40 6.03
N PRO A 153 -8.18 4.44 6.86
CA PRO A 153 -8.13 4.46 8.32
C PRO A 153 -6.73 4.08 8.84
N ASP A 154 -6.42 4.52 10.06
CA ASP A 154 -5.25 4.05 10.82
C ASP A 154 -3.92 4.09 10.05
N GLU A 155 -3.67 5.16 9.28
CA GLU A 155 -2.47 5.35 8.46
C GLU A 155 -1.20 5.07 9.26
N TYR A 156 -1.12 5.63 10.46
CA TYR A 156 0.04 5.49 11.34
C TYR A 156 0.29 4.02 11.76
N ILE A 157 -0.78 3.29 12.10
CA ILE A 157 -0.69 1.85 12.46
C ILE A 157 -0.29 1.02 11.23
N ARG A 158 -0.82 1.35 10.04
CA ARG A 158 -0.44 0.70 8.78
C ARG A 158 1.03 0.92 8.43
N ARG A 159 1.55 2.13 8.66
CA ARG A 159 2.96 2.46 8.43
C ARG A 159 3.89 1.69 9.36
N ILE A 160 3.54 1.58 10.64
CA ILE A 160 4.27 0.71 11.59
C ILE A 160 4.22 -0.75 11.13
N ARG A 161 3.02 -1.22 10.75
CA ARG A 161 2.81 -2.59 10.30
C ARG A 161 3.67 -2.92 9.09
N GLU A 162 3.72 -2.05 8.09
CA GLU A 162 4.54 -2.21 6.90
C GLU A 162 6.01 -2.48 7.26
N ARG A 163 6.58 -1.68 8.16
CA ARG A 163 7.96 -1.86 8.64
C ARG A 163 8.14 -3.13 9.47
N ALA A 164 7.16 -3.50 10.28
CA ALA A 164 7.21 -4.71 11.10
C ALA A 164 7.12 -6.00 10.28
N CYS A 165 6.32 -6.02 9.21
CA CYS A 165 6.14 -7.18 8.33
C CYS A 165 7.46 -7.64 7.69
N LEU A 166 8.38 -6.72 7.39
CA LEU A 166 9.72 -7.03 6.87
C LEU A 166 10.59 -7.90 7.80
N ARG A 167 10.13 -8.11 9.04
CA ARG A 167 10.84 -8.89 10.07
C ARG A 167 9.93 -9.92 10.74
N ASP A 168 8.71 -10.11 10.24
CA ASP A 168 7.76 -11.13 10.71
C ASP A 168 7.66 -12.27 9.68
N PRO A 169 8.12 -13.49 10.02
CA PRO A 169 8.05 -14.64 9.11
C PRO A 169 6.64 -14.97 8.61
N ASN A 170 5.59 -14.59 9.33
CA ASN A 170 4.21 -14.84 8.92
C ASN A 170 3.75 -13.95 7.76
N TRP A 171 4.51 -12.88 7.47
CA TRP A 171 4.21 -11.87 6.47
C TRP A 171 5.28 -11.79 5.38
N ASP A 172 6.17 -12.77 5.33
CA ASP A 172 7.29 -12.75 4.40
C ASP A 172 6.83 -12.85 2.94
N ASN A 173 7.52 -12.14 2.05
CA ASN A 173 7.36 -12.18 0.60
C ASN A 173 5.94 -11.94 0.04
N ARG A 174 5.07 -11.20 0.72
CA ARG A 174 3.69 -10.96 0.24
C ARG A 174 3.26 -9.50 0.31
N LEU A 175 2.28 -9.15 -0.53
CA LEU A 175 1.56 -7.90 -0.40
C LEU A 175 0.70 -7.89 0.87
N LEU A 176 0.61 -6.71 1.48
CA LEU A 176 -0.17 -6.46 2.68
C LEU A 176 -1.58 -6.03 2.31
N GLU A 177 -2.52 -6.97 2.32
CA GLU A 177 -3.93 -6.72 1.99
C GLU A 177 -4.61 -5.89 3.06
N THR A 178 -5.46 -4.96 2.62
CA THR A 178 -6.11 -4.01 3.54
C THR A 178 -7.55 -3.68 3.25
N TYR A 179 -8.08 -3.96 2.06
CA TYR A 179 -9.49 -3.76 1.75
C TYR A 179 -10.02 -4.97 0.99
N ASP A 180 -11.12 -5.52 1.49
CA ASP A 180 -11.90 -6.57 0.85
C ASP A 180 -13.21 -5.97 0.35
N ILE A 181 -13.47 -6.20 -0.93
CA ILE A 181 -14.72 -5.76 -1.55
C ILE A 181 -15.93 -6.57 -1.09
N GLU A 182 -15.83 -7.89 -1.09
CA GLU A 182 -17.02 -8.73 -0.95
C GLU A 182 -17.72 -8.44 0.38
N SER A 183 -16.95 -8.03 1.39
CA SER A 183 -17.44 -7.63 2.70
C SER A 183 -17.48 -6.11 2.96
N ASP A 184 -17.07 -5.27 2.00
CA ASP A 184 -16.86 -3.80 2.11
C ASP A 184 -16.14 -3.41 3.41
N GLN A 185 -15.01 -4.06 3.66
CA GLN A 185 -14.26 -3.92 4.90
C GLN A 185 -12.81 -3.56 4.64
N PHE A 186 -12.33 -2.59 5.42
CA PHE A 186 -10.92 -2.31 5.51
C PHE A 186 -10.34 -3.03 6.72
N THR A 187 -9.46 -4.02 6.50
CA THR A 187 -8.92 -4.89 7.55
C THR A 187 -7.42 -4.72 7.68
N ILE A 188 -6.97 -4.29 8.85
CA ILE A 188 -5.56 -4.24 9.21
C ILE A 188 -5.26 -5.46 10.06
N ALA A 189 -4.49 -6.40 9.52
CA ALA A 189 -4.14 -7.62 10.24
C ALA A 189 -3.01 -7.39 11.26
N TYR A 190 -3.01 -8.20 12.32
CA TYR A 190 -1.92 -8.21 13.30
C TYR A 190 -0.59 -8.58 12.65
N VAL A 191 0.47 -7.91 13.09
CA VAL A 191 1.86 -8.30 12.83
C VAL A 191 2.62 -8.36 14.15
N SER A 192 3.50 -9.33 14.29
CA SER A 192 4.36 -9.45 15.46
C SER A 192 5.43 -8.37 15.47
N ARG A 193 5.49 -7.58 16.56
CA ARG A 193 6.60 -6.67 16.85
C ARG A 193 7.68 -7.37 17.69
N GLY A 194 8.11 -8.54 17.23
CA GLY A 194 9.09 -9.36 17.93
C GLY A 194 10.46 -8.69 18.11
N LYS A 195 11.36 -9.34 18.84
CA LYS A 195 12.70 -8.83 19.17
C LYS A 195 13.47 -8.27 17.96
N ARG A 196 13.31 -8.85 16.77
CA ARG A 196 13.98 -8.39 15.53
C ARG A 196 13.52 -6.99 15.11
N TYR A 197 12.22 -6.71 15.15
CA TYR A 197 11.68 -5.40 14.82
C TYR A 197 12.17 -4.34 15.84
N LEU A 198 12.07 -4.64 17.13
CA LEU A 198 12.49 -3.71 18.18
C LEU A 198 13.99 -3.38 18.08
N LYS A 199 14.84 -4.39 17.89
CA LYS A 199 16.28 -4.18 17.67
C LYS A 199 16.58 -3.34 16.43
N TYR A 200 15.82 -3.53 15.36
CA TYR A 200 15.98 -2.73 14.14
C TYR A 200 15.63 -1.25 14.38
N ILE A 201 14.50 -0.97 15.02
CA ILE A 201 14.10 0.40 15.35
C ILE A 201 15.09 1.06 16.33
N GLU A 202 15.55 0.33 17.33
CA GLU A 202 16.59 0.81 18.28
C GLU A 202 17.92 1.11 17.56
N SER A 203 18.32 0.25 16.61
CA SER A 203 19.49 0.49 15.78
C SER A 203 19.37 1.78 14.98
N LEU A 204 18.22 2.04 14.33
CA LEU A 204 18.01 3.27 13.56
C LEU A 204 18.09 4.52 14.43
N ARG A 205 17.62 4.45 15.68
CA ARG A 205 17.68 5.59 16.61
C ARG A 205 19.11 6.00 16.93
N ASN A 206 20.00 5.02 17.09
CA ASN A 206 21.37 5.24 17.51
C ASN A 206 22.32 5.61 16.36
N GLN A 207 21.83 5.58 15.12
CA GLN A 207 22.61 5.97 13.94
C GLN A 207 22.84 7.49 13.88
N SER A 208 23.96 7.88 13.27
CA SER A 208 24.23 9.26 12.87
C SER A 208 23.27 9.73 11.78
N ASP A 209 23.21 11.04 11.54
CA ASP A 209 22.39 11.60 10.48
C ASP A 209 22.84 11.13 9.08
N GLU A 210 24.15 10.95 8.88
CA GLU A 210 24.73 10.39 7.65
C GLU A 210 24.31 8.93 7.46
N GLU A 211 24.42 8.11 8.50
CA GLU A 211 24.01 6.70 8.46
C GLU A 211 22.51 6.57 8.17
N LEU A 212 21.68 7.45 8.75
CA LEU A 212 20.24 7.47 8.51
C LEU A 212 19.90 7.86 7.07
N CYS A 213 20.54 8.91 6.53
CA CYS A 213 20.37 9.29 5.13
C CYS A 213 20.68 8.13 4.18
N ASN A 214 21.59 7.23 4.56
CA ASN A 214 22.00 6.09 3.75
C ASN A 214 21.19 4.80 3.99
N THR A 215 20.53 4.64 5.13
CA THR A 215 19.93 3.35 5.54
C THR A 215 18.42 3.39 5.82
N TYR A 216 17.84 4.58 6.00
CA TYR A 216 16.44 4.72 6.38
C TYR A 216 15.46 4.44 5.22
N LEU A 217 15.84 4.86 4.01
CA LEU A 217 15.10 4.60 2.78
C LEU A 217 15.87 3.63 1.87
N THR A 218 15.20 3.18 0.82
CA THR A 218 15.77 2.30 -0.21
C THR A 218 16.79 3.00 -1.12
N VAL A 219 16.93 4.32 -0.98
CA VAL A 219 17.90 5.17 -1.68
C VAL A 219 18.49 6.16 -0.68
N PRO A 220 19.78 6.51 -0.84
CA PRO A 220 20.35 7.63 -0.13
C PRO A 220 19.54 8.91 -0.36
N ILE A 221 19.34 9.68 0.69
CA ILE A 221 18.69 10.99 0.62
C ILE A 221 19.75 12.06 0.84
N PRO A 222 19.74 13.18 0.10
CA PRO A 222 20.60 14.31 0.38
C PRO A 222 20.53 14.72 1.86
N MET A 223 21.70 14.89 2.49
CA MET A 223 21.82 15.28 3.89
C MET A 223 21.52 16.78 4.04
N THR A 224 20.24 17.12 4.02
CA THR A 224 19.75 18.48 4.29
C THR A 224 19.13 18.55 5.70
N PRO A 225 19.18 19.71 6.37
CA PRO A 225 18.52 19.87 7.67
C PRO A 225 17.04 19.49 7.65
N HIS A 226 16.34 19.76 6.54
CA HIS A 226 14.95 19.39 6.36
C HIS A 226 14.76 17.86 6.29
N ASN A 227 15.56 17.15 5.49
CA ASN A 227 15.45 15.70 5.33
C ASN A 227 15.74 14.98 6.65
N ILE A 228 16.80 15.39 7.37
CA ILE A 228 17.13 14.84 8.69
C ILE A 228 15.99 15.07 9.68
N PHE A 229 15.44 16.29 9.74
CA PHE A 229 14.30 16.59 10.60
C PHE A 229 13.10 15.68 10.31
N VAL A 230 12.77 15.48 9.03
CA VAL A 230 11.65 14.60 8.63
C VAL A 230 11.92 13.15 9.03
N ILE A 231 13.11 12.61 8.75
CA ILE A 231 13.49 11.23 9.12
C ILE A 231 13.41 11.03 10.63
N ARG A 232 14.03 11.92 11.42
CA ARG A 232 14.06 11.82 12.89
C ARG A 232 12.66 11.92 13.48
N ARG A 233 11.82 12.84 12.98
CA ARG A 233 10.42 12.96 13.37
C ARG A 233 9.63 11.69 13.09
N ASP A 234 9.84 11.08 11.93
CA ASP A 234 9.15 9.85 11.55
C ASP A 234 9.61 8.64 12.36
N LEU A 235 10.91 8.53 12.67
CA LEU A 235 11.45 7.52 13.57
C LEU A 235 10.90 7.66 14.99
N GLU A 236 10.79 8.90 15.48
CA GLU A 236 10.26 9.16 16.81
C GLU A 236 8.79 8.74 16.90
N LYS A 237 8.00 9.02 15.86
CA LYS A 237 6.67 8.44 15.72
C LYS A 237 6.75 6.91 15.80
N LEU A 238 7.50 6.24 14.92
CA LEU A 238 7.65 4.77 14.95
C LEU A 238 8.10 4.17 16.29
N PHE A 239 8.64 4.98 17.21
CA PHE A 239 8.97 4.57 18.56
C PHE A 239 7.86 4.81 19.60
N GLN A 240 7.14 5.93 19.52
CA GLN A 240 6.05 6.31 20.44
C GLN A 240 4.77 5.45 20.25
N VAL A 241 4.94 4.17 19.95
CA VAL A 241 3.86 3.30 19.51
C VAL A 241 2.95 2.94 20.68
N PRO A 242 1.62 2.99 20.49
CA PRO A 242 0.68 2.42 21.45
C PRO A 242 1.00 0.95 21.76
N ASN A 243 0.58 0.49 22.95
CA ASN A 243 0.69 -0.90 23.34
C ASN A 243 0.06 -1.79 22.25
N TRP A 244 0.86 -2.62 21.58
CA TRP A 244 0.40 -3.34 20.40
C TRP A 244 -0.68 -4.36 20.71
N GLU A 245 -0.72 -4.85 21.95
CA GLU A 245 -1.78 -5.72 22.47
C GLU A 245 -3.09 -4.96 22.71
N GLU A 246 -3.04 -3.65 22.96
CA GLU A 246 -4.24 -2.79 22.98
C GLU A 246 -4.70 -2.45 21.56
N VAL A 247 -3.77 -2.25 20.64
CA VAL A 247 -4.07 -1.99 19.23
C VAL A 247 -4.71 -3.21 18.56
N PHE A 248 -4.21 -4.41 18.85
CA PHE A 248 -4.70 -5.69 18.34
C PHE A 248 -5.00 -6.68 19.48
N PRO A 249 -6.12 -6.51 20.21
CA PRO A 249 -6.48 -7.38 21.32
C PRO A 249 -6.60 -8.83 20.88
N PHE A 250 -5.91 -9.73 21.58
CA PHE A 250 -5.85 -11.16 21.25
C PHE A 250 -5.36 -11.43 19.81
N ARG A 251 -4.52 -10.53 19.27
CA ARG A 251 -4.01 -10.57 17.89
C ARG A 251 -5.11 -10.53 16.82
N ARG A 252 -6.31 -10.07 17.18
CA ARG A 252 -7.41 -9.93 16.22
C ARG A 252 -7.14 -8.75 15.28
N PRO A 253 -7.50 -8.88 14.00
CA PRO A 253 -7.37 -7.77 13.05
C PRO A 253 -8.27 -6.60 13.45
N ARG A 254 -7.89 -5.40 13.04
CA ARG A 254 -8.71 -4.19 13.15
C ARG A 254 -9.53 -4.06 11.88
N THR A 255 -10.84 -4.12 12.02
CA THR A 255 -11.77 -4.08 10.89
C THR A 255 -12.58 -2.79 10.92
N PHE A 256 -12.56 -2.07 9.81
CA PHE A 256 -13.26 -0.81 9.60
C PHE A 256 -14.31 -0.97 8.51
N PHE A 257 -15.37 -0.20 8.64
CA PHE A 257 -16.51 -0.17 7.75
C PHE A 257 -16.71 1.26 7.28
N ARG A 258 -17.36 1.44 6.13
CA ARG A 258 -17.76 2.77 5.70
C ARG A 258 -18.82 3.33 6.63
N SER A 259 -18.63 4.57 7.03
CA SER A 259 -19.68 5.38 7.66
C SER A 259 -20.56 6.03 6.60
N ILE A 260 -21.73 6.53 7.03
CA ILE A 260 -22.74 7.14 6.15
C ILE A 260 -22.20 8.39 5.43
N ASP A 261 -21.25 9.10 6.04
CA ASP A 261 -20.54 10.25 5.48
C ASP A 261 -19.40 9.87 4.51
N GLY A 262 -19.20 8.57 4.23
CA GLY A 262 -18.15 8.07 3.34
C GLY A 262 -16.78 7.90 4.02
N GLY A 263 -16.67 8.17 5.32
CA GLY A 263 -15.47 7.91 6.13
C GLY A 263 -15.30 6.44 6.51
N TRP A 264 -14.31 6.17 7.38
CA TRP A 264 -14.04 4.84 7.94
C TRP A 264 -14.28 4.83 9.44
N ALA A 265 -15.08 3.88 9.92
CA ALA A 265 -15.38 3.69 11.33
C ALA A 265 -15.06 2.27 11.79
N MET A 266 -14.44 2.15 12.97
CA MET A 266 -14.26 0.86 13.62
C MET A 266 -15.54 0.47 14.35
N ARG A 267 -15.97 -0.79 14.25
CA ARG A 267 -17.03 -1.31 15.13
C ARG A 267 -16.47 -1.49 16.53
N THR A 268 -16.72 -0.54 17.43
CA THR A 268 -16.50 -0.75 18.86
C THR A 268 -17.55 -1.70 19.43
N SER A 269 -17.24 -2.34 20.55
CA SER A 269 -18.16 -3.23 21.28
C SER A 269 -19.51 -2.58 21.61
N GLU A 270 -19.56 -1.25 21.76
CA GLU A 270 -20.80 -0.47 21.95
C GLU A 270 -21.71 -0.47 20.72
N HIS A 271 -21.15 -0.43 19.51
CA HIS A 271 -21.95 -0.46 18.27
C HIS A 271 -22.69 -1.79 18.09
N ASN A 272 -22.08 -2.89 18.55
CA ASN A 272 -22.73 -4.20 18.61
C ASN A 272 -23.86 -4.25 19.65
N GLN A 273 -23.77 -3.49 20.75
CA GLN A 273 -24.86 -3.38 21.72
C GLN A 273 -26.03 -2.54 21.16
N ILE A 274 -25.74 -1.47 20.43
CA ILE A 274 -26.76 -0.63 19.79
C ILE A 274 -27.50 -1.42 18.70
N LEU A 275 -26.78 -2.10 17.81
CA LEU A 275 -27.40 -2.93 16.76
C LEU A 275 -28.20 -4.11 17.35
N LYS A 276 -27.72 -4.76 18.41
CA LYS A 276 -28.50 -5.78 19.14
C LYS A 276 -29.76 -5.20 19.79
N ARG A 277 -29.70 -4.00 20.36
CA ARG A 277 -30.87 -3.30 20.94
C ARG A 277 -31.88 -2.91 19.86
N THR A 278 -31.42 -2.45 18.70
CA THR A 278 -32.29 -2.09 17.57
C THR A 278 -32.91 -3.32 16.92
N ALA A 279 -32.17 -4.41 16.73
CA ALA A 279 -32.70 -5.68 16.23
C ALA A 279 -33.74 -6.30 17.18
N ASN A 280 -33.48 -6.26 18.50
CA ASN A 280 -34.44 -6.75 19.49
C ASN A 280 -35.72 -5.89 19.56
N ARG A 281 -35.63 -4.57 19.33
CA ARG A 281 -36.83 -3.70 19.23
C ARG A 281 -37.66 -3.97 17.98
N VAL A 282 -37.03 -4.28 16.84
CA VAL A 282 -37.73 -4.64 15.60
C VAL A 282 -38.42 -6.00 15.73
N CYS A 283 -37.84 -6.95 16.45
CA CYS A 283 -38.48 -8.24 16.73
C CYS A 283 -39.60 -8.16 17.78
N GLN A 284 -39.53 -7.22 18.73
CA GLN A 284 -40.60 -7.02 19.73
C GLN A 284 -41.78 -6.16 19.22
N GLY A 285 -41.61 -5.40 18.14
CA GLY A 285 -42.66 -4.57 17.53
C GLY A 285 -43.59 -5.29 16.54
N ARG A 286 -43.42 -6.59 16.29
CA ARG A 286 -44.26 -7.37 15.34
C ARG A 286 -45.34 -8.24 15.96
N TYR A 287 -45.54 -8.16 17.28
CA TYR A 287 -46.66 -8.78 17.98
C TYR A 287 -47.42 -7.73 18.77
N ASN A 288 -48.22 -6.92 18.07
CA ASN A 288 -49.41 -6.24 18.60
C ASN A 288 -50.15 -5.58 17.44
N ILE A 289 -50.95 -6.39 16.75
CA ILE A 289 -52.14 -5.93 16.05
C ILE A 289 -53.25 -6.88 16.53
N GLN A 290 -54.05 -6.39 17.47
CA GLN A 290 -55.40 -6.90 17.72
C GLN A 290 -56.35 -6.18 16.76
#